data_AF-A0A8H5FRS4-F1
#
_entry.id   AF-A0A8H5FRS4-F1
#
_cell.length_a   1.000
_cell.length_b   1.000
_cell.length_c   1.000
_cell.angle_alpha   90.00
_cell.angle_beta   90.00
_cell.angle_gamma   90.00
#
_symmetry.space_group_name_H-M   'P 1'
#
loop_
_entity.id
_entity.type
_entity.pdbx_description
1 polymer ?
#
loop_
_entity_poly.entity_id
_entity_poly.type
_entity_poly.pdbx_seq_one_letter_code
_entity_poly.pdbx_strand_id
1 'polypeptide(L)'
;MDVDGEGDEGWEDSDNDMDVDNVEKPSKKRVKANSGNIVAKRMPRSDRTLAGTRDEAQATRATKLRNLGQRPRNMLAKAGESDRAIKVKMPKHLFAGKRKGGKTDRR
;
A
#
# COMPACT_ATOMS: atom_id res chain seq x y z
N MET A 1 35.46 74.17 24.37
CA MET A 1 35.13 74.62 25.72
C MET A 1 34.33 73.52 26.38
N ASP A 2 34.71 72.84 27.44
CA ASP A 2 35.94 72.70 28.22
C ASP A 2 35.68 71.47 29.13
N VAL A 3 36.72 70.67 29.38
CA VAL A 3 37.14 70.17 30.70
C VAL A 3 36.07 69.48 31.57
N ASP A 4 36.06 68.15 31.65
CA ASP A 4 36.77 67.26 32.60
C ASP A 4 36.03 67.03 33.93
N GLY A 5 35.93 65.76 34.31
CA GLY A 5 35.39 65.28 35.58
C GLY A 5 35.73 63.81 35.76
N GLU A 6 37.01 63.55 36.06
CA GLU A 6 37.60 62.24 36.35
C GLU A 6 36.98 61.54 37.57
N GLY A 7 37.06 60.21 37.56
CA GLY A 7 36.74 59.32 38.68
C GLY A 7 37.03 57.87 38.30
N ASP A 8 38.31 57.53 38.16
CA ASP A 8 38.85 56.18 38.09
C ASP A 8 38.89 55.59 39.50
N GLU A 9 38.19 54.48 39.79
CA GLU A 9 38.58 53.46 40.79
C GLU A 9 37.89 52.12 40.45
N GLY A 10 38.67 51.04 40.32
CA GLY A 10 38.22 49.75 39.80
C GLY A 10 37.69 48.72 40.82
N TRP A 11 37.46 47.53 40.25
CA TRP A 11 37.25 46.19 40.84
C TRP A 11 35.83 45.88 41.36
N GLU A 12 35.12 44.99 40.65
CA GLU A 12 34.87 43.64 41.18
C GLU A 12 34.30 42.69 40.12
N ASP A 13 34.96 41.55 40.07
CA ASP A 13 34.71 40.33 39.32
C ASP A 13 33.42 39.65 39.80
N SER A 14 32.48 39.45 38.88
CA SER A 14 31.48 38.37 38.95
C SER A 14 30.82 38.23 37.58
N ASP A 15 31.63 37.89 36.57
CA ASP A 15 31.12 37.38 35.31
C ASP A 15 30.40 36.05 35.60
N ASN A 16 29.07 36.12 35.59
CA ASN A 16 28.17 34.99 35.74
C ASN A 16 28.28 34.10 34.49
N ASP A 17 29.22 33.16 34.55
CA ASP A 17 29.43 32.04 33.64
C ASP A 17 28.20 31.13 33.61
N MET A 18 27.52 31.05 32.47
CA MET A 18 26.42 30.09 32.23
C MET A 18 26.45 29.59 30.78
N ASP A 19 27.36 28.63 30.56
CA ASP A 19 27.33 27.48 29.67
C ASP A 19 26.51 27.54 28.37
N VAL A 20 27.27 27.54 27.27
CA VAL A 20 26.90 27.08 25.93
C VAL A 20 26.50 25.60 26.00
N ASP A 21 25.24 25.27 25.73
CA ASP A 21 24.82 24.05 25.02
C ASP A 21 23.28 23.94 24.93
N ASN A 22 22.68 24.48 23.87
CA ASN A 22 21.38 23.99 23.41
C ASN A 22 21.41 23.75 21.91
N VAL A 23 22.14 22.69 21.57
CA VAL A 23 22.25 22.10 20.26
C VAL A 23 20.84 21.93 19.67
N GLU A 24 20.66 22.53 18.50
CA GLU A 24 19.44 22.53 17.71
C GLU A 24 18.75 21.15 17.71
N LYS A 25 17.46 21.12 18.09
CA LYS A 25 16.63 19.91 18.01
C LYS A 25 16.71 19.35 16.58
N PRO A 26 17.23 18.12 16.36
CA PRO A 26 17.34 17.61 15.01
C PRO A 26 15.94 17.44 14.42
N SER A 27 15.72 18.04 13.25
CA SER A 27 14.52 17.80 12.44
C SER A 27 14.25 16.30 12.39
N LYS A 28 13.02 15.87 12.73
CA LYS A 28 12.60 14.47 12.72
C LYS A 28 12.60 13.94 11.29
N LYS A 29 13.78 13.62 10.75
CA LYS A 29 13.92 12.94 9.47
C LYS A 29 13.24 11.58 9.60
N ARG A 30 12.17 11.39 8.82
CA ARG A 30 11.41 10.14 8.78
C ARG A 30 12.35 9.02 8.36
N VAL A 31 12.72 8.16 9.30
CA VAL A 31 13.46 6.94 9.02
C VAL A 31 12.59 6.08 8.10
N LYS A 32 13.08 5.80 6.89
CA LYS A 32 12.48 4.82 5.99
C LYS A 32 12.84 3.44 6.52
N ALA A 33 12.04 2.93 7.46
CA ALA A 33 12.14 1.54 7.88
C ALA A 33 11.71 0.64 6.71
N ASN A 34 12.59 -0.27 6.31
CA ASN A 34 12.30 -1.35 5.35
C ASN A 34 11.51 -2.50 6.00
N SER A 35 10.93 -2.30 7.19
CA SER A 35 9.91 -3.20 7.69
C SER A 35 8.68 -2.98 6.83
N GLY A 36 8.36 -3.94 5.96
CA GLY A 36 7.22 -3.94 5.05
C GLY A 36 5.83 -3.87 5.72
N ASN A 37 5.75 -3.31 6.93
CA ASN A 37 4.52 -2.93 7.57
C ASN A 37 3.95 -1.72 6.83
N ILE A 38 3.00 -1.99 5.95
CA ILE A 38 2.15 -0.99 5.32
C ILE A 38 1.40 -0.25 6.45
N VAL A 39 1.96 0.88 6.91
CA VAL A 39 1.43 1.70 8.03
C VAL A 39 0.04 2.30 7.71
N ALA A 40 -0.41 2.25 6.46
CA ALA A 40 -1.77 2.63 6.09
C ALA A 40 -2.46 1.49 5.36
N LYS A 41 -3.07 0.56 6.12
CA LYS A 41 -4.02 -0.40 5.56
C LYS A 41 -5.15 0.43 4.93
N ARG A 42 -5.16 0.56 3.60
CA ARG A 42 -6.23 1.25 2.85
C ARG A 42 -7.51 0.43 2.98
N MET A 43 -8.18 0.53 4.12
CA MET A 43 -9.50 -0.04 4.30
C MET A 43 -10.52 0.90 3.65
N PRO A 44 -11.57 0.35 3.02
CA PRO A 44 -12.67 1.17 2.54
C PRO A 44 -13.25 1.98 3.71
N ARG A 45 -13.49 3.28 3.51
CA ARG A 45 -14.06 4.16 4.55
C ARG A 45 -15.52 3.81 4.88
N SER A 46 -16.20 3.11 3.97
CA SER A 46 -17.59 2.67 4.11
C SER A 46 -17.87 1.45 3.23
N ASP A 47 -18.94 0.73 3.53
CA ASP A 47 -19.39 -0.42 2.76
C ASP A 47 -20.00 0.00 1.42
N ARG A 48 -19.22 -0.18 0.36
CA ARG A 48 -19.62 0.19 -1.02
C ARG A 48 -20.74 -0.68 -1.58
N THR A 49 -21.00 -1.83 -0.95
CA THR A 49 -22.07 -2.76 -1.36
C THR A 49 -23.46 -2.22 -1.05
N LEU A 50 -23.60 -1.42 0.01
CA LEU A 50 -24.87 -0.84 0.48
C LEU A 50 -25.04 0.63 0.09
N ALA A 51 -23.95 1.31 -0.29
CA ALA A 51 -23.93 2.74 -0.58
C ALA A 51 -24.89 3.20 -1.71
N GLY A 52 -25.43 2.27 -2.52
CA GLY A 52 -26.39 2.55 -3.58
C GLY A 52 -27.79 1.95 -3.39
N THR A 53 -28.07 1.30 -2.25
CA THR A 53 -29.37 0.68 -1.98
C THR A 53 -30.18 1.54 -1.02
N ARG A 54 -31.47 1.76 -1.31
CA ARG A 54 -32.35 2.56 -0.45
C ARG A 54 -32.68 1.83 0.85
N ASP A 55 -33.14 0.59 0.73
CA ASP A 55 -33.63 -0.23 1.84
C ASP A 55 -32.99 -1.62 1.83
N GLU A 56 -33.07 -2.32 2.97
CA GLU A 56 -32.62 -3.71 3.11
C GLU A 56 -33.33 -4.67 2.13
N ALA A 57 -34.61 -4.41 1.83
CA ALA A 57 -35.34 -5.16 0.82
C ALA A 57 -34.70 -5.05 -0.59
N GLN A 58 -34.09 -3.91 -0.93
CA GLN A 58 -33.34 -3.77 -2.19
C GLN A 58 -31.98 -4.47 -2.11
N ALA A 59 -31.28 -4.40 -0.97
CA ALA A 59 -30.00 -5.09 -0.77
C ALA A 59 -30.13 -6.62 -0.87
N THR A 60 -31.19 -7.19 -0.30
CA THR A 60 -31.48 -8.63 -0.40
C THR A 60 -31.82 -9.04 -1.84
N ARG A 61 -32.61 -8.23 -2.57
CA ARG A 61 -32.90 -8.46 -4.00
C ARG A 61 -31.62 -8.38 -4.85
N ALA A 62 -30.77 -7.38 -4.62
CA ALA A 62 -29.49 -7.25 -5.32
C ALA A 62 -28.59 -8.46 -5.09
N THR A 63 -28.53 -8.97 -3.85
CA THR A 63 -27.78 -10.19 -3.51
C THR A 63 -28.33 -11.43 -4.24
N LYS A 64 -29.65 -11.58 -4.32
CA LYS A 64 -30.29 -12.68 -5.07
C LYS A 64 -29.95 -12.62 -6.57
N LEU A 65 -30.01 -11.43 -7.18
CA LEU A 65 -29.64 -11.22 -8.59
C LEU A 65 -28.16 -11.51 -8.85
N ARG A 66 -27.27 -11.08 -7.96
CA ARG A 66 -25.84 -11.41 -8.03
C ARG A 66 -25.62 -12.92 -8.01
N ASN A 67 -26.23 -13.62 -7.06
CA ASN A 67 -26.06 -15.08 -6.93
C ASN A 67 -26.64 -15.82 -8.15
N LEU A 68 -27.74 -15.31 -8.74
CA LEU A 68 -28.31 -15.84 -9.98
C LEU A 68 -27.32 -15.67 -11.16
N GLY A 69 -26.71 -14.50 -11.30
CA GLY A 69 -25.72 -14.20 -12.34
C GLY A 69 -24.41 -15.00 -12.23
N GLN A 70 -24.07 -15.49 -11.03
CA GLN A 70 -22.88 -16.33 -10.81
C GLN A 70 -23.08 -17.80 -11.21
N ARG A 71 -24.34 -18.29 -11.25
CA ARG A 71 -24.66 -19.69 -11.60
C ARG A 71 -24.00 -20.20 -12.89
N PRO A 72 -24.05 -19.51 -14.04
CA PRO A 72 -23.46 -20.03 -15.28
C PRO A 72 -21.94 -20.24 -15.17
N ARG A 73 -21.22 -19.39 -14.43
CA ARG A 73 -19.77 -19.56 -14.24
C ARG A 73 -19.46 -20.68 -13.26
N ASN A 74 -20.27 -20.81 -12.20
CA ASN A 74 -20.13 -21.89 -11.22
C ASN A 74 -20.42 -23.26 -11.84
N MET A 75 -21.38 -23.33 -12.76
CA MET A 75 -21.65 -24.54 -13.56
C MET A 75 -20.43 -24.95 -14.40
N LEU A 76 -19.65 -23.99 -14.88
CA LEU A 76 -18.38 -24.22 -15.61
C LEU A 76 -17.17 -24.37 -14.67
N ALA A 77 -17.38 -24.48 -13.36
CA ALA A 77 -16.35 -24.59 -12.32
C ALA A 77 -15.25 -23.52 -12.40
N LYS A 78 -15.63 -22.28 -12.74
CA LYS A 78 -14.71 -21.14 -12.74
C LYS A 78 -14.36 -20.73 -11.32
N ALA A 79 -13.08 -20.38 -11.08
CA ALA A 79 -12.63 -19.95 -9.76
C ALA A 79 -13.26 -18.61 -9.31
N GLY A 80 -13.67 -17.79 -10.27
CA GLY A 80 -14.35 -16.53 -10.00
C GLY A 80 -14.60 -15.73 -11.28
N GLU A 81 -14.94 -14.47 -11.12
CA GLU A 81 -15.28 -13.62 -12.27
C GLU A 81 -14.07 -13.24 -13.13
N SER A 82 -12.89 -13.27 -12.53
CA SER A 82 -11.62 -12.96 -13.19
C SER A 82 -11.08 -14.13 -14.02
N ASP A 83 -11.54 -15.37 -13.75
CA ASP A 83 -11.08 -16.56 -14.47
C ASP A 83 -11.71 -16.62 -15.87
N ARG A 84 -10.96 -16.07 -16.83
CA ARG A 84 -11.30 -16.03 -18.26
C ARG A 84 -10.32 -16.85 -19.11
N ALA A 85 -9.64 -17.83 -18.51
CA ALA A 85 -8.65 -18.63 -19.23
C ALA A 85 -9.33 -19.51 -20.30
N ILE A 86 -8.82 -19.43 -21.53
CA ILE A 86 -9.25 -20.22 -22.68
C ILE A 86 -8.22 -21.33 -22.91
N LYS A 87 -8.63 -22.58 -22.69
CA LYS A 87 -7.78 -23.75 -22.94
C LYS A 87 -7.90 -24.20 -24.39
N VAL A 88 -6.79 -24.60 -25.00
CA VAL A 88 -6.78 -25.18 -26.34
C VAL A 88 -7.31 -26.61 -26.27
N LYS A 89 -8.41 -26.90 -26.98
CA LYS A 89 -9.02 -28.24 -27.00
C LYS A 89 -8.14 -29.27 -27.73
N MET A 90 -7.56 -28.88 -28.86
CA MET A 90 -6.71 -29.74 -29.69
C MET A 90 -5.33 -29.12 -29.88
N PRO A 91 -4.39 -29.33 -28.95
CA PRO A 91 -3.04 -28.81 -29.08
C PRO A 91 -2.25 -29.53 -30.19
N LYS A 92 -1.55 -28.77 -31.03
CA LYS A 92 -0.86 -29.26 -32.22
C LYS A 92 0.13 -30.40 -31.95
N HIS A 93 0.92 -30.32 -30.89
CA HIS A 93 1.94 -31.33 -30.55
C HIS A 93 1.35 -32.70 -30.12
N LEU A 94 0.03 -32.78 -29.90
CA LEU A 94 -0.67 -34.04 -29.68
C LEU A 94 -1.22 -34.64 -30.98
N PHE A 95 -1.69 -33.80 -31.90
CA PHE A 95 -2.50 -34.23 -33.06
C PHE A 95 -1.81 -34.07 -34.42
N ALA A 96 -0.68 -33.37 -34.48
CA ALA A 96 0.07 -33.17 -35.73
C ALA A 96 1.38 -33.97 -35.71
N GLY A 97 1.73 -34.52 -36.88
CA GLY A 97 2.95 -35.31 -37.07
C GLY A 97 2.75 -36.80 -36.81
N LYS A 98 3.71 -37.61 -37.28
CA LYS A 98 3.77 -39.05 -37.03
C LYS A 98 5.12 -39.38 -36.41
N ARG A 99 5.13 -40.26 -35.40
CA ARG A 99 6.38 -40.77 -34.80
C ARG A 99 7.18 -41.51 -35.87
N LYS A 100 8.48 -41.22 -35.95
CA LYS A 100 9.43 -41.87 -36.87
C LYS A 100 10.38 -42.77 -36.07
N GLY A 101 11.16 -43.59 -36.77
CA GLY A 101 12.25 -44.34 -36.11
C GLY A 101 13.29 -43.38 -35.54
N GLY A 102 13.66 -43.54 -34.28
CA GLY A 102 14.63 -42.68 -33.58
C GLY A 102 14.01 -41.84 -32.46
N LYS A 103 14.38 -40.55 -32.40
CA LYS A 103 14.01 -39.64 -31.30
C LYS A 103 12.50 -39.37 -31.27
N THR A 104 11.94 -39.38 -30.06
CA THR A 104 10.53 -39.09 -29.78
C THR A 104 10.39 -37.76 -29.02
N ASP A 105 9.28 -37.05 -29.24
CA ASP A 105 9.02 -35.74 -28.62
C ASP A 105 8.69 -35.83 -27.13
N ARG A 106 8.15 -36.97 -26.69
CA ARG A 106 7.76 -37.25 -25.31
C ARG A 106 8.30 -38.63 -24.90
N ARG A 107 8.58 -38.75 -23.61
CA ARG A 107 9.14 -39.95 -22.95
C ARG A 107 8.18 -41.13 -23.05
#